data_AF-A0A2H6KG43-F1
#
_entry.id   AF-A0A2H6KG43-F1
#
_cell.length_a   1.000
_cell.length_b   1.000
_cell.length_c   1.000
_cell.angle_alpha   90.00
_cell.angle_beta   90.00
_cell.angle_gamma   90.00
#
_symmetry.space_group_name_H-M   'P 1'
#
loop_
_entity.id
_entity.type
_entity.pdbx_description
1 polymer ?
#
loop_
_entity_poly.entity_id
_entity_poly.type
_entity_poly.pdbx_seq_one_letter_code
_entity_poly.pdbx_strand_id
1 'polypeptide(L)'
;MLHWLVGLNQKGYVGIIKEHVKGILSALNEDVSQPPDALEVTGDPTQLTASHVSNTLTEASLYSANVLHRLKHKDISTADTMPDFSSEYSKLCYSSDPARLLCQLRDYVYACCHQLEFLKAQCSRKASEGGWQDCEYGQDAKTPSPLQAFLTDASDSKFKTHPFDPRNICLKSRVNMGFKREDLPASQQTGNILNDILTPTCGGDDPLLRLASYLTCLTRRTPRTTGELVSFFHNFGNELHSSSSQLSTLGSALSEPHPHYPDWDRLKDADDLQTIKYARGSATPNSIHRDNDHPNTLSTLLGCGIDDSKCSQLMKPITYRAYAVYSPSFAHHYLSWAVYLADRLWDSLLKLHYDLENLQCHDSKSKPLHQCTKALPLLYSHGITPPDGTVQSSLTCSAAVTKLKDVVAGKPIASLITAMDTFLYCIRAPSSTLHSHSGSPPRSTSSTHSCTGWTSSASAHTSSRSGSHLIDVKALLAGSRKMLSLYKDVDYFDDDFHS
;
A
#
# COMPACT_ATOMS: atom_id res chain seq x y z
N MET A 1 16.03 11.84 -3.36
CA MET A 1 14.92 12.09 -2.42
C MET A 1 15.39 12.46 -1.02
N LEU A 2 16.36 11.74 -0.43
CA LEU A 2 16.92 12.09 0.89
C LEU A 2 17.42 13.54 0.99
N HIS A 3 18.21 14.00 0.01
CA HIS A 3 18.63 15.40 -0.09
C HIS A 3 17.45 16.39 -0.15
N TRP A 4 16.31 15.99 -0.73
CA TRP A 4 15.12 16.83 -0.80
C TRP A 4 14.48 17.02 0.57
N LEU A 5 14.40 15.96 1.38
CA LEU A 5 13.88 16.05 2.76
C LEU A 5 14.79 16.91 3.63
N VAL A 6 16.12 16.74 3.51
CA VAL A 6 17.09 17.61 4.20
C VAL A 6 16.87 19.07 3.82
N GLY A 7 16.79 19.38 2.52
CA GLY A 7 16.57 20.74 2.05
C GLY A 7 15.21 21.33 2.42
N LEU A 8 14.16 20.51 2.46
CA LEU A 8 12.83 20.94 2.93
C LEU A 8 12.92 21.48 4.36
N ASN A 9 13.63 20.77 5.24
CA ASN A 9 13.83 21.19 6.62
C ASN A 9 14.73 22.44 6.70
N GLN A 10 15.90 22.41 6.06
CA GLN A 10 16.88 23.50 6.12
C GLN A 10 16.37 24.82 5.52
N LYS A 11 15.49 24.76 4.52
CA LYS A 11 14.86 25.94 3.91
C LYS A 11 13.59 26.41 4.64
N GLY A 12 13.20 25.78 5.76
CA GLY A 12 12.07 26.21 6.58
C GLY A 12 10.68 25.85 6.04
N TYR A 13 10.58 24.96 5.04
CA TYR A 13 9.29 24.57 4.45
C TYR A 13 8.43 23.71 5.39
N VAL A 14 9.00 23.14 6.46
CA VAL A 14 8.25 22.42 7.50
C VAL A 14 7.14 23.30 8.10
N GLY A 15 7.43 24.59 8.33
CA GLY A 15 6.42 25.53 8.84
C GLY A 15 5.28 25.75 7.85
N ILE A 16 5.58 25.84 6.55
CA ILE A 16 4.57 25.99 5.49
C ILE A 16 3.66 24.75 5.43
N ILE A 17 4.25 23.55 5.49
CA ILE A 17 3.48 22.30 5.53
C ILE A 17 2.63 22.23 6.80
N LYS A 18 3.16 22.62 7.96
CA LYS A 18 2.42 22.64 9.22
C LYS A 18 1.17 23.51 9.13
N GLU A 19 1.32 24.76 8.67
CA GLU A 19 0.19 25.69 8.53
C GLU A 19 -0.82 25.19 7.48
N HIS A 20 -0.35 24.61 6.37
CA HIS A 20 -1.25 24.06 5.37
C HIS A 20 -2.03 22.86 5.88
N VAL A 21 -1.38 21.93 6.60
CA VAL A 21 -2.05 20.79 7.25
C VAL A 21 -3.04 21.29 8.29
N LYS A 22 -2.69 22.31 9.09
CA LYS A 22 -3.64 22.92 10.03
C LYS A 22 -4.89 23.42 9.31
N GLY A 23 -4.74 24.13 8.18
CA GLY A 23 -5.88 24.57 7.37
C GLY A 23 -6.73 23.42 6.83
N ILE A 24 -6.10 22.31 6.41
CA ILE A 24 -6.83 21.10 5.99
C ILE A 24 -7.63 20.52 7.16
N LEU A 25 -7.02 20.39 8.34
CA LEU A 25 -7.67 19.86 9.54
C LEU A 25 -8.85 20.73 9.96
N SER A 26 -8.68 22.06 9.97
CA SER A 26 -9.77 22.98 10.30
C SER A 26 -10.93 22.84 9.32
N ALA A 27 -10.66 22.81 8.00
CA ALA A 27 -11.70 22.67 6.98
C ALA A 27 -12.44 21.32 7.07
N LEU A 28 -11.77 20.23 7.48
CA LEU A 28 -12.42 18.93 7.68
C LEU A 28 -13.32 18.89 8.91
N ASN A 29 -13.02 19.72 9.91
CA ASN A 29 -13.74 19.75 11.18
C ASN A 29 -14.81 20.85 11.25
N GLU A 30 -14.92 21.72 10.25
CA GLU A 30 -15.97 22.76 10.19
C GLU A 30 -17.39 22.16 10.28
N ASP A 31 -17.57 20.94 9.77
CA ASP A 31 -18.86 20.22 9.74
C ASP A 31 -19.01 19.17 10.86
N VAL A 32 -18.05 19.03 11.79
CA VAL A 32 -17.99 17.93 12.77
C VAL A 32 -17.76 18.47 14.18
N SER A 33 -18.30 17.81 15.21
CA SER A 33 -18.05 18.15 16.63
C SER A 33 -16.62 17.81 17.12
N GLN A 34 -15.66 17.63 16.21
CA GLN A 34 -14.28 17.28 16.51
C GLN A 34 -13.42 18.52 16.80
N PRO A 35 -12.29 18.39 17.53
CA PRO A 35 -11.37 19.51 17.74
C PRO A 35 -10.85 20.03 16.39
N PRO A 36 -10.91 21.35 16.10
CA PRO A 36 -10.62 21.88 14.77
C PRO A 36 -9.18 21.61 14.29
N ASP A 37 -8.25 21.33 15.21
CA ASP A 37 -6.83 21.15 14.94
C ASP A 37 -6.36 19.68 14.93
N ALA A 38 -7.28 18.71 14.98
CA ALA A 38 -6.95 17.28 15.06
C ALA A 38 -7.83 16.42 14.15
N LEU A 39 -7.26 15.34 13.61
CA LEU A 39 -7.97 14.29 12.88
C LEU A 39 -7.95 13.01 13.71
N GLU A 40 -9.12 12.43 13.97
CA GLU A 40 -9.19 11.10 14.57
C GLU A 40 -8.66 10.05 13.60
N VAL A 41 -7.72 9.21 14.07
CA VAL A 41 -7.11 8.17 13.26
C VAL A 41 -7.01 6.84 14.01
N THR A 42 -6.92 5.74 13.27
CA THR A 42 -6.63 4.42 13.81
C THR A 42 -5.17 4.31 14.26
N GLY A 43 -4.94 3.55 15.32
CA GLY A 43 -3.60 3.31 15.87
C GLY A 43 -3.13 4.35 16.88
N ASP A 44 -1.81 4.45 17.04
CA ASP A 44 -1.13 5.37 17.96
C ASP A 44 -0.29 6.38 17.16
N PRO A 45 -0.51 7.70 17.30
CA PRO A 45 -1.52 8.35 18.14
C PRO A 45 -2.93 8.21 17.58
N THR A 46 -3.93 8.21 18.46
CA THR A 46 -5.36 8.20 18.08
C THR A 46 -5.85 9.53 17.48
N GLN A 47 -5.03 10.58 17.61
CA GLN A 47 -5.28 11.89 17.01
C GLN A 47 -4.05 12.40 16.25
N LEU A 48 -4.23 12.69 14.98
CA LEU A 48 -3.22 13.26 14.11
C LEU A 48 -3.39 14.78 14.05
N THR A 49 -2.36 15.52 14.48
CA THR A 49 -2.36 16.99 14.45
C THR A 49 -1.31 17.51 13.46
N ALA A 50 -1.42 18.78 13.06
CA ALA A 50 -0.40 19.43 12.24
C ALA A 50 1.00 19.38 12.89
N SER A 51 1.06 19.47 14.23
CA SER A 51 2.31 19.34 14.98
C SER A 51 2.89 17.92 14.92
N HIS A 52 2.05 16.88 14.99
CA HIS A 52 2.53 15.50 14.79
C HIS A 52 3.17 15.33 13.42
N VAL A 53 2.51 15.80 12.35
CA VAL A 53 3.05 15.73 10.98
C VAL A 53 4.35 16.52 10.85
N SER A 54 4.42 17.76 11.36
CA SER A 54 5.63 18.59 11.25
C SER A 54 6.80 18.03 12.05
N ASN A 55 6.54 17.45 13.22
CA ASN A 55 7.56 16.86 14.07
C ASN A 55 8.13 15.59 13.40
N THR A 56 7.26 14.69 12.94
CA THR A 56 7.69 13.48 12.22
C THR A 56 8.39 13.84 10.89
N LEU A 57 7.98 14.93 10.21
CA LEU A 57 8.70 15.45 9.04
C LEU A 57 10.11 15.93 9.39
N THR A 58 10.28 16.60 10.53
CA THR A 58 11.59 17.02 11.02
C THR A 58 12.45 15.82 11.36
N GLU A 59 11.90 14.82 12.06
CA GLU A 59 12.57 13.55 12.38
C GLU A 59 13.00 12.80 11.10
N ALA A 60 12.10 12.66 10.12
CA ALA A 60 12.41 12.01 8.85
C ALA A 60 13.49 12.77 8.05
N SER A 61 13.54 14.10 8.16
CA SER A 61 14.58 14.92 7.54
C SER A 61 15.94 14.75 8.23
N LEU A 62 15.96 14.66 9.56
CA LEU A 62 17.17 14.37 10.34
C LEU A 62 17.66 12.93 10.09
N TYR A 63 16.75 11.97 10.04
CA TYR A 63 17.03 10.59 9.62
C TYR A 63 17.66 10.58 8.22
N SER A 64 17.09 11.33 7.27
CA SER A 64 17.65 11.43 5.91
C SER A 64 19.06 11.99 5.88
N ALA A 65 19.34 13.04 6.67
CA ALA A 65 20.68 13.60 6.81
C ALA A 65 21.66 12.59 7.42
N ASN A 66 21.21 11.85 8.44
CA ASN A 66 22.01 10.83 9.11
C ASN A 66 22.35 9.66 8.17
N VAL A 67 21.38 9.18 7.39
CA VAL A 67 21.59 8.14 6.37
C VAL A 67 22.61 8.60 5.34
N LEU A 68 22.44 9.80 4.78
CA LEU A 68 23.39 10.37 3.80
C LEU A 68 24.80 10.50 4.36
N HIS A 69 24.91 11.01 5.59
CA HIS A 69 26.20 11.18 6.25
C HIS A 69 26.91 9.85 6.51
N ARG A 70 26.21 8.90 7.14
CA ARG A 70 26.79 7.59 7.52
C ARG A 70 27.05 6.70 6.33
N LEU A 71 26.29 6.86 5.24
CA LEU A 71 26.55 6.14 4.00
C LEU A 71 27.94 6.48 3.47
N LYS A 72 28.32 7.76 3.47
CA LYS A 72 29.63 8.23 3.01
C LYS A 72 30.73 8.05 4.04
N HIS A 73 30.44 8.35 5.31
CA HIS A 73 31.38 8.37 6.42
C HIS A 73 30.94 7.35 7.48
N LYS A 74 31.36 6.09 7.31
CA LYS A 74 30.99 4.96 8.19
C LYS A 74 31.15 5.29 9.68
N ASP A 75 32.26 5.93 10.03
CA ASP A 75 32.64 6.19 11.41
C ASP A 75 32.36 7.66 11.77
N ILE A 76 31.33 7.87 12.59
CA ILE A 76 30.90 9.20 13.05
C ILE A 76 31.75 9.69 14.23
N SER A 77 32.65 8.85 14.76
CA SER A 77 33.46 9.15 15.96
C SER A 77 34.45 10.31 15.78
N THR A 78 34.70 10.75 14.54
CA THR A 78 35.64 11.82 14.20
C THR A 78 34.99 13.01 13.48
N ALA A 79 33.68 12.96 13.21
CA ALA A 79 32.97 14.00 12.49
C ALA A 79 32.37 15.02 13.47
N ASP A 80 33.06 16.14 13.67
CA ASP A 80 32.64 17.21 14.59
C ASP A 80 31.36 17.95 14.13
N THR A 81 30.86 17.73 12.90
CA THR A 81 29.63 18.35 12.40
C THR A 81 29.01 17.55 11.24
N MET A 82 27.69 17.54 11.13
CA MET A 82 26.99 16.97 9.97
C MET A 82 27.44 17.65 8.66
N PRO A 83 27.62 16.91 7.55
CA PRO A 83 28.02 17.50 6.27
C PRO A 83 27.02 18.53 5.79
N ASP A 84 27.53 19.58 5.16
CA ASP A 84 26.68 20.53 4.46
C ASP A 84 26.20 19.96 3.12
N PHE A 85 24.89 19.77 3.00
CA PHE A 85 24.22 19.30 1.79
C PHE A 85 23.67 20.46 0.92
N SER A 86 24.03 21.72 1.21
CA SER A 86 23.50 22.91 0.54
C SER A 86 23.67 22.92 -0.96
N SER A 87 24.83 22.46 -1.44
CA SER A 87 25.10 22.31 -2.87
C SER A 87 24.14 21.34 -3.54
N GLU A 88 23.70 20.28 -2.85
CA GLU A 88 22.82 19.27 -3.41
C GLU A 88 21.36 19.70 -3.37
N TYR A 89 20.88 20.14 -2.21
CA TYR A 89 19.46 20.51 -2.09
C TYR A 89 19.12 21.86 -2.71
N SER A 90 20.11 22.70 -3.04
CA SER A 90 19.89 23.95 -3.79
C SER A 90 19.47 23.71 -5.24
N LYS A 91 19.87 22.56 -5.83
CA LYS A 91 19.48 22.13 -7.18
C LYS A 91 18.04 21.62 -7.28
N LEU A 92 17.41 21.37 -6.13
CA LEU A 92 16.10 20.73 -6.05
C LEU A 92 14.96 21.75 -6.03
N CYS A 93 13.82 21.34 -6.58
CA CYS A 93 12.62 22.17 -6.68
C CYS A 93 11.68 21.95 -5.50
N TYR A 94 11.17 23.04 -4.94
CA TYR A 94 10.14 23.07 -3.91
C TYR A 94 9.06 24.03 -4.39
N SER A 95 7.82 23.56 -4.44
CA SER A 95 6.69 24.41 -4.83
C SER A 95 6.49 25.54 -3.82
N SER A 96 6.24 26.76 -4.32
CA SER A 96 5.80 27.89 -3.49
C SER A 96 4.31 27.78 -3.10
N ASP A 97 3.53 27.01 -3.85
CA ASP A 97 2.14 26.68 -3.51
C ASP A 97 2.11 25.56 -2.46
N PRO A 98 1.50 25.78 -1.27
CA PRO A 98 1.51 24.80 -0.18
C PRO A 98 0.84 23.47 -0.50
N ALA A 99 -0.24 23.47 -1.31
CA ALA A 99 -0.94 22.25 -1.69
C ALA A 99 -0.09 21.37 -2.63
N ARG A 100 0.53 21.98 -3.64
CA ARG A 100 1.50 21.31 -4.51
C ARG A 100 2.73 20.84 -3.74
N LEU A 101 3.20 21.61 -2.76
CA LEU A 101 4.32 21.22 -1.91
C LEU A 101 3.97 19.99 -1.06
N LEU A 102 2.76 19.92 -0.50
CA LEU A 102 2.28 18.74 0.23
C LEU A 102 2.18 17.51 -0.69
N CYS A 103 1.73 17.68 -1.94
CA CYS A 103 1.73 16.61 -2.94
C CYS A 103 3.16 16.12 -3.26
N GLN A 104 4.11 17.04 -3.47
CA GLN A 104 5.52 16.69 -3.67
C GLN A 104 6.06 15.92 -2.46
N LEU A 105 5.79 16.41 -1.24
CA LEU A 105 6.22 15.78 -0.01
C LEU A 105 5.70 14.34 0.09
N ARG A 106 4.39 14.14 -0.10
CA ARG A 106 3.77 12.81 -0.10
C ARG A 106 4.47 11.86 -1.07
N ASP A 107 4.62 12.27 -2.33
CA ASP A 107 5.15 11.37 -3.35
C ASP A 107 6.64 11.08 -3.13
N TYR A 108 7.40 12.04 -2.61
CA TYR A 108 8.85 11.89 -2.40
C TYR A 108 9.14 11.05 -1.17
N VAL A 109 8.37 11.25 -0.09
CA VAL A 109 8.43 10.39 1.09
C VAL A 109 8.05 8.97 0.70
N TYR A 110 6.97 8.79 -0.07
CA TYR A 110 6.50 7.48 -0.48
C TYR A 110 7.53 6.72 -1.34
N ALA A 111 8.05 7.36 -2.39
CA ALA A 111 9.05 6.75 -3.25
C ALA A 111 10.36 6.48 -2.49
N CYS A 112 10.74 7.35 -1.55
CA CYS A 112 11.90 7.14 -0.68
C CYS A 112 11.70 5.93 0.25
N CYS A 113 10.53 5.81 0.89
CA CYS A 113 10.18 4.61 1.67
C CYS A 113 10.27 3.35 0.84
N HIS A 114 9.72 3.36 -0.38
CA HIS A 114 9.75 2.19 -1.26
C HIS A 114 11.19 1.72 -1.51
N GLN A 115 12.11 2.65 -1.84
CA GLN A 115 13.50 2.28 -2.07
C GLN A 115 14.22 1.80 -0.81
N LEU A 116 14.06 2.53 0.31
CA LEU A 116 14.78 2.24 1.54
C LEU A 116 14.28 0.99 2.25
N GLU A 117 12.98 0.74 2.27
CA GLU A 117 12.42 -0.48 2.87
C GLU A 117 12.83 -1.71 2.08
N PHE A 118 12.86 -1.63 0.75
CA PHE A 118 13.40 -2.72 -0.07
C PHE A 118 14.87 -2.98 0.23
N LEU A 119 15.68 -1.92 0.25
CA LEU A 119 17.11 -2.00 0.54
C LEU A 119 17.38 -2.60 1.92
N LYS A 120 16.64 -2.14 2.94
CA LYS A 120 16.70 -2.66 4.31
C LYS A 120 16.32 -4.14 4.37
N ALA A 121 15.23 -4.54 3.72
CA ALA A 121 14.78 -5.93 3.67
C ALA A 121 15.80 -6.85 2.97
N GLN A 122 16.50 -6.38 1.94
CA GLN A 122 17.56 -7.17 1.31
C GLN A 122 18.82 -7.22 2.17
N CYS A 123 19.26 -6.09 2.72
CA CYS A 123 20.47 -6.00 3.52
C CYS A 123 20.38 -6.70 4.88
N SER A 124 19.18 -6.97 5.39
CA SER A 124 18.98 -7.73 6.62
C SER A 124 19.14 -9.25 6.46
N ARG A 125 19.20 -9.76 5.22
CA ARG A 125 19.15 -11.20 4.91
C ARG A 125 20.46 -11.73 4.37
N LYS A 126 20.82 -12.95 4.77
CA LYS A 126 22.04 -13.63 4.29
C LYS A 126 21.91 -14.04 2.83
N ALA A 127 23.05 -14.29 2.18
CA ALA A 127 23.07 -14.83 0.82
C ALA A 127 22.34 -16.18 0.70
N SER A 128 22.39 -17.03 1.74
CA SER A 128 21.62 -18.28 1.82
C SER A 128 20.10 -18.06 1.82
N GLU A 129 19.65 -16.86 2.11
CA GLU A 129 18.25 -16.44 2.11
C GLU A 129 17.95 -15.52 0.91
N GLY A 130 18.87 -15.43 -0.06
CA GLY A 130 18.74 -14.57 -1.23
C GLY A 130 18.92 -13.07 -0.97
N GLY A 131 19.41 -12.70 0.22
CA GLY A 131 19.64 -11.33 0.62
C GLY A 131 21.03 -10.79 0.31
N TRP A 132 21.24 -9.52 0.71
CA TRP A 132 22.41 -8.70 0.42
C TRP A 132 23.25 -8.36 1.65
N GLN A 133 23.02 -9.02 2.80
CA GLN A 133 23.74 -8.75 4.05
C GLN A 133 25.27 -8.76 3.87
N ASP A 134 25.79 -9.71 3.09
CA ASP A 134 27.22 -9.88 2.85
C ASP A 134 27.67 -9.27 1.50
N CYS A 135 26.76 -8.62 0.75
CA CYS A 135 27.11 -7.98 -0.51
C CYS A 135 27.95 -6.72 -0.27
N GLU A 136 29.03 -6.59 -1.04
CA GLU A 136 29.97 -5.48 -0.93
C GLU A 136 29.43 -4.22 -1.62
N TYR A 137 29.67 -3.05 -1.04
CA TYR A 137 29.45 -1.74 -1.67
C TYR A 137 30.53 -0.74 -1.25
N GLY A 138 30.76 0.30 -2.04
CA GLY A 138 31.78 1.31 -1.79
C GLY A 138 32.41 1.83 -3.08
N GLN A 139 33.21 2.89 -2.96
CA GLN A 139 33.95 3.45 -4.09
C GLN A 139 34.94 2.44 -4.69
N ASP A 140 35.64 1.70 -3.81
CA ASP A 140 36.66 0.71 -4.17
C ASP A 140 36.11 -0.71 -4.30
N ALA A 141 34.79 -0.89 -4.34
CA ALA A 141 34.18 -2.21 -4.52
C ALA A 141 34.58 -2.79 -5.89
N LYS A 142 35.41 -3.85 -5.88
CA LYS A 142 35.95 -4.48 -7.09
C LYS A 142 35.03 -5.55 -7.65
N THR A 143 34.20 -6.14 -6.80
CA THR A 143 33.30 -7.23 -7.15
C THR A 143 31.95 -6.66 -7.58
N PRO A 144 31.40 -7.05 -8.75
CA PRO A 144 30.03 -6.72 -9.11
C PRO A 144 29.07 -7.25 -8.04
N SER A 145 28.29 -6.36 -7.43
CA SER A 145 27.31 -6.73 -6.40
C SER A 145 25.93 -6.14 -6.75
N PRO A 146 24.84 -6.89 -6.51
CA PRO A 146 23.48 -6.37 -6.75
C PRO A 146 23.18 -5.16 -5.87
N LEU A 147 23.76 -5.11 -4.67
CA LEU A 147 23.65 -3.98 -3.75
C LEU A 147 24.27 -2.71 -4.34
N GLN A 148 25.53 -2.80 -4.80
CA GLN A 148 26.24 -1.68 -5.43
C GLN A 148 25.48 -1.20 -6.68
N ALA A 149 25.05 -2.14 -7.53
CA ALA A 149 24.31 -1.84 -8.75
C ALA A 149 22.96 -1.14 -8.46
N PHE A 150 22.26 -1.55 -7.40
CA PHE A 150 21.01 -0.91 -6.97
C PHE A 150 21.25 0.50 -6.40
N LEU A 151 22.30 0.70 -5.60
CA LEU A 151 22.64 2.01 -5.04
C LEU A 151 23.03 3.02 -6.12
N THR A 152 23.79 2.59 -7.13
CA THR A 152 24.31 3.48 -8.19
C THR A 152 23.51 3.49 -9.48
N ASP A 153 22.34 2.83 -9.48
CA ASP A 153 21.49 2.64 -10.67
C ASP A 153 22.30 2.17 -11.89
N ALA A 154 23.21 1.22 -11.67
CA ALA A 154 24.08 0.73 -12.73
C ALA A 154 23.25 0.08 -13.84
N SER A 155 23.71 0.16 -15.09
CA SER A 155 22.98 -0.34 -16.26
C SER A 155 22.73 -1.85 -16.22
N ASP A 156 23.54 -2.59 -15.47
CA ASP A 156 23.41 -4.03 -15.21
C ASP A 156 22.52 -4.36 -13.99
N SER A 157 21.96 -3.35 -13.33
CA SER A 157 20.93 -3.54 -12.32
C SER A 157 19.73 -4.26 -12.91
N LYS A 158 19.29 -5.32 -12.24
CA LYS A 158 18.12 -6.11 -12.65
C LYS A 158 16.80 -5.43 -12.27
N PHE A 159 16.85 -4.40 -11.44
CA PHE A 159 15.67 -3.72 -10.90
C PHE A 159 15.29 -2.56 -11.81
N LYS A 160 14.08 -2.62 -12.37
CA LYS A 160 13.54 -1.55 -13.22
C LYS A 160 13.09 -0.38 -12.34
N THR A 161 13.84 0.71 -12.44
CA THR A 161 13.59 1.98 -11.74
C THR A 161 13.48 3.12 -12.76
N HIS A 162 12.86 4.21 -12.35
CA HIS A 162 12.68 5.39 -13.19
C HIS A 162 13.61 6.53 -12.73
N PRO A 163 14.09 7.38 -13.66
CA PRO A 163 14.81 8.59 -13.30
C PRO A 163 13.99 9.45 -12.34
N PHE A 164 14.66 9.97 -11.31
CA PHE A 164 14.06 10.92 -10.38
C PHE A 164 13.79 12.24 -11.11
N ASP A 165 12.50 12.61 -11.19
CA ASP A 165 12.07 13.91 -11.70
C ASP A 165 11.62 14.78 -10.52
N PRO A 166 12.35 15.87 -10.21
CA PRO A 166 12.02 16.78 -9.11
C PRO A 166 10.78 17.66 -9.39
N ARG A 167 10.12 17.50 -10.54
CA ARG A 167 8.88 18.20 -10.90
C ARG A 167 7.68 17.26 -11.04
N ASN A 168 7.90 15.98 -11.36
CA ASN A 168 6.81 15.05 -11.61
C ASN A 168 7.17 13.58 -11.33
N ILE A 169 6.83 13.13 -10.11
CA ILE A 169 7.00 11.73 -9.70
C ILE A 169 5.68 11.03 -9.38
N CYS A 170 4.55 11.69 -9.68
CA CYS A 170 3.23 11.40 -9.13
C CYS A 170 2.71 9.97 -9.37
N LEU A 171 3.39 9.15 -10.17
CA LEU A 171 3.04 7.75 -10.47
C LEU A 171 4.20 6.77 -10.23
N LYS A 172 5.42 7.26 -9.99
CA LYS A 172 6.62 6.43 -9.92
C LYS A 172 6.90 6.02 -8.48
N SER A 173 6.47 4.82 -8.09
CA SER A 173 6.87 4.22 -6.80
C SER A 173 8.34 3.77 -6.82
N ARG A 174 8.87 3.38 -7.99
CA ARG A 174 10.24 2.87 -8.17
C ARG A 174 11.14 3.91 -8.82
N VAL A 175 12.00 4.51 -8.03
CA VAL A 175 12.81 5.66 -8.44
C VAL A 175 14.26 5.34 -8.20
N ASN A 176 15.11 5.72 -9.14
CA ASN A 176 16.55 5.58 -9.04
C ASN A 176 17.10 6.11 -7.70
N MET A 177 18.04 5.39 -7.11
CA MET A 177 18.69 5.76 -5.85
C MET A 177 19.58 7.00 -6.03
N GLY A 178 20.28 7.06 -7.16
CA GLY A 178 21.01 8.21 -7.66
C GLY A 178 22.40 8.40 -7.06
N PHE A 179 22.91 7.44 -6.27
CA PHE A 179 24.23 7.56 -5.68
C PHE A 179 25.33 7.36 -6.72
N LYS A 180 26.38 8.16 -6.64
CA LYS A 180 27.60 7.97 -7.41
C LYS A 180 28.67 7.29 -6.57
N ARG A 181 29.76 6.87 -7.21
CA ARG A 181 30.87 6.21 -6.47
C ARG A 181 31.49 7.13 -5.42
N GLU A 182 31.52 8.44 -5.67
CA GLU A 182 32.00 9.47 -4.74
C GLU A 182 31.05 9.77 -3.56
N ASP A 183 29.79 9.32 -3.64
CA ASP A 183 28.80 9.44 -2.56
C ASP A 183 28.87 8.24 -1.59
N LEU A 184 29.60 7.20 -1.97
CA LEU A 184 29.77 5.95 -1.23
C LEU A 184 31.09 5.98 -0.43
N PRO A 185 31.26 5.10 0.58
CA PRO A 185 32.45 5.11 1.41
C PRO A 185 33.67 4.69 0.58
N ALA A 186 34.81 5.32 0.85
CA ALA A 186 36.07 5.00 0.18
C ALA A 186 36.46 3.53 0.41
N SER A 187 36.37 3.09 1.67
CA SER A 187 36.58 1.69 2.02
C SER A 187 35.37 0.83 1.69
N GLN A 188 35.63 -0.39 1.22
CA GLN A 188 34.62 -1.40 0.97
C GLN A 188 33.82 -1.71 2.26
N GLN A 189 32.50 -1.66 2.16
CA GLN A 189 31.54 -2.00 3.19
C GLN A 189 30.63 -3.15 2.74
N THR A 190 29.81 -3.67 3.65
CA THR A 190 28.90 -4.79 3.44
C THR A 190 27.46 -4.41 3.78
N GLY A 191 26.48 -5.07 3.17
CA GLY A 191 25.06 -4.75 3.35
C GLY A 191 24.57 -4.70 4.79
N ASN A 192 25.12 -5.50 5.71
CA ASN A 192 24.79 -5.40 7.15
C ASN A 192 25.08 -4.00 7.73
N ILE A 193 26.19 -3.36 7.34
CA ILE A 193 26.50 -1.98 7.75
C ILE A 193 25.44 -1.02 7.21
N LEU A 194 24.98 -1.23 5.98
CA LEU A 194 23.92 -0.42 5.40
C LEU A 194 22.59 -0.63 6.11
N ASN A 195 22.27 -1.87 6.49
CA ASN A 195 21.10 -2.16 7.31
C ASN A 195 21.16 -1.43 8.67
N ASP A 196 22.34 -1.37 9.30
CA ASP A 196 22.54 -0.63 10.56
C ASP A 196 22.46 0.89 10.37
N ILE A 197 22.79 1.41 9.18
CA ILE A 197 22.61 2.83 8.82
C ILE A 197 21.12 3.15 8.63
N LEU A 198 20.38 2.27 7.95
CA LEU A 198 18.96 2.44 7.67
C LEU A 198 18.09 2.15 8.90
N THR A 199 18.60 1.44 9.90
CA THR A 199 17.87 1.17 11.14
C THR A 199 17.92 2.41 12.06
N PRO A 200 16.76 2.98 12.44
CA PRO A 200 16.71 4.13 13.34
C PRO A 200 17.37 3.82 14.69
N THR A 201 18.26 4.71 15.16
CA THR A 201 19.02 4.53 16.40
C THR A 201 18.24 4.80 17.69
N CYS A 202 17.10 5.48 17.63
CA CYS A 202 16.42 6.02 18.83
C CYS A 202 15.37 5.09 19.46
N GLY A 203 15.14 3.88 18.92
CA GLY A 203 14.03 3.02 19.33
C GLY A 203 12.67 3.58 18.88
N GLY A 204 11.78 2.71 18.40
CA GLY A 204 10.50 3.09 17.80
C GLY A 204 10.43 2.84 16.30
N ASP A 205 9.28 3.19 15.69
CA ASP A 205 9.06 3.00 14.26
C ASP A 205 9.92 3.93 13.41
N ASP A 206 10.23 3.49 12.19
CA ASP A 206 10.93 4.29 11.19
C ASP A 206 10.19 5.63 10.93
N PRO A 207 10.84 6.79 11.16
CA PRO A 207 10.18 8.09 11.06
C PRO A 207 9.73 8.39 9.63
N LEU A 208 10.44 7.89 8.62
CA LEU A 208 10.06 8.05 7.22
C LEU A 208 8.82 7.22 6.91
N LEU A 209 8.76 5.98 7.41
CA LEU A 209 7.61 5.09 7.24
C LEU A 209 6.36 5.60 7.98
N ARG A 210 6.53 6.14 9.19
CA ARG A 210 5.47 6.81 9.96
C ARG A 210 4.97 8.06 9.25
N LEU A 211 5.87 8.88 8.71
CA LEU A 211 5.49 10.03 7.91
C LEU A 211 4.71 9.60 6.65
N ALA A 212 5.14 8.53 5.99
CA ALA A 212 4.45 8.00 4.81
C ALA A 212 3.01 7.57 5.12
N SER A 213 2.76 6.96 6.28
CA SER A 213 1.40 6.57 6.69
C SER A 213 0.51 7.78 6.98
N TYR A 214 1.03 8.79 7.69
CA TYR A 214 0.31 10.04 7.94
C TYR A 214 -0.04 10.77 6.65
N LEU A 215 0.93 10.92 5.74
CA LEU A 215 0.72 11.60 4.46
C LEU A 215 -0.24 10.81 3.57
N THR A 216 -0.14 9.48 3.55
CA THR A 216 -1.06 8.62 2.78
C THR A 216 -2.50 8.78 3.25
N CYS A 217 -2.73 8.80 4.58
CA CYS A 217 -4.03 9.06 5.17
C CYS A 217 -4.55 10.47 4.82
N LEU A 218 -3.80 11.53 5.14
CA LEU A 218 -4.20 12.93 4.95
C LEU A 218 -4.50 13.27 3.49
N THR A 219 -3.64 12.81 2.58
CA THR A 219 -3.75 13.12 1.16
C THR A 219 -4.62 12.13 0.39
N ARG A 220 -5.09 11.06 1.05
CA ARG A 220 -5.84 9.96 0.43
C ARG A 220 -5.11 9.46 -0.82
N ARG A 221 -3.83 9.06 -0.65
CA ARG A 221 -3.05 8.49 -1.76
C ARG A 221 -3.64 7.13 -2.13
N THR A 222 -4.19 7.01 -3.34
CA THR A 222 -4.74 5.75 -3.84
C THR A 222 -3.65 4.68 -4.00
N PRO A 223 -3.90 3.41 -3.62
CA PRO A 223 -3.02 2.27 -3.93
C PRO A 223 -2.78 2.07 -5.43
N ARG A 224 -1.52 1.83 -5.85
CA ARG A 224 -1.11 1.73 -7.26
C ARG A 224 -0.22 0.56 -7.67
N THR A 225 0.22 -0.28 -6.75
CA THR A 225 0.96 -1.50 -7.10
C THR A 225 0.27 -2.70 -6.47
N THR A 226 0.61 -3.92 -6.91
CA THR A 226 0.07 -5.13 -6.29
C THR A 226 0.31 -5.13 -4.78
N GLY A 227 1.53 -4.77 -4.35
CA GLY A 227 1.87 -4.63 -2.94
C GLY A 227 1.01 -3.60 -2.21
N GLU A 228 0.76 -2.44 -2.82
CA GLU A 228 -0.10 -1.39 -2.23
C GLU A 228 -1.56 -1.82 -2.11
N LEU A 229 -2.12 -2.43 -3.15
CA LEU A 229 -3.51 -2.92 -3.18
C LEU A 229 -3.71 -3.96 -2.08
N VAL A 230 -2.81 -4.95 -2.02
CA VAL A 230 -2.80 -5.98 -1.00
C VAL A 230 -2.64 -5.37 0.40
N SER A 231 -1.80 -4.36 0.57
CA SER A 231 -1.63 -3.65 1.84
C SER A 231 -2.88 -2.91 2.28
N PHE A 232 -3.56 -2.23 1.35
CA PHE A 232 -4.82 -1.55 1.62
C PHE A 232 -5.90 -2.53 2.06
N PHE A 233 -6.23 -3.54 1.24
CA PHE A 233 -7.30 -4.48 1.58
C PHE A 233 -7.01 -5.31 2.85
N HIS A 234 -5.73 -5.61 3.11
CA HIS A 234 -5.34 -6.32 4.32
C HIS A 234 -5.43 -5.44 5.57
N ASN A 235 -4.88 -4.22 5.56
CA ASN A 235 -4.99 -3.32 6.72
C ASN A 235 -6.42 -2.83 6.91
N PHE A 236 -7.10 -2.42 5.84
CA PHE A 236 -8.48 -1.96 5.91
C PHE A 236 -9.39 -3.02 6.52
N GLY A 237 -9.28 -4.28 6.08
CA GLY A 237 -10.02 -5.39 6.67
C GLY A 237 -9.74 -5.64 8.17
N ASN A 238 -8.55 -5.28 8.66
CA ASN A 238 -8.25 -5.32 10.11
C ASN A 238 -8.95 -4.18 10.87
N GLU A 239 -8.96 -2.99 10.28
CA GLU A 239 -9.45 -1.77 10.94
C GLU A 239 -10.97 -1.65 10.98
N LEU A 240 -11.72 -2.49 10.25
CA LEU A 240 -13.20 -2.47 10.26
C LEU A 240 -13.82 -2.99 11.56
N HIS A 241 -13.09 -3.83 12.30
CA HIS A 241 -13.62 -4.49 13.50
C HIS A 241 -12.65 -4.34 14.67
N SER A 242 -13.19 -4.13 15.86
CA SER A 242 -12.42 -4.15 17.10
C SER A 242 -12.02 -5.58 17.49
N SER A 243 -11.16 -5.70 18.50
CA SER A 243 -10.76 -6.99 19.08
C SER A 243 -11.93 -7.81 19.64
N SER A 244 -13.05 -7.16 20.02
CA SER A 244 -14.29 -7.80 20.46
C SER A 244 -15.19 -8.26 19.31
N SER A 245 -14.73 -8.16 18.05
CA SER A 245 -15.50 -8.41 16.83
C SER A 245 -16.70 -7.47 16.61
N GLN A 246 -16.82 -6.42 17.41
CA GLN A 246 -17.73 -5.31 17.15
C GLN A 246 -17.18 -4.43 16.04
N LEU A 247 -18.03 -3.62 15.39
CA LEU A 247 -17.55 -2.62 14.43
C LEU A 247 -16.65 -1.62 15.16
N SER A 248 -15.53 -1.28 14.53
CA SER A 248 -14.69 -0.17 14.99
C SER A 248 -15.39 1.17 14.71
N THR A 249 -14.79 2.29 15.13
CA THR A 249 -15.26 3.63 14.73
C THR A 249 -15.29 3.77 13.21
N LEU A 250 -14.28 3.24 12.52
CA LEU A 250 -14.22 3.24 11.06
C LEU A 250 -15.30 2.35 10.42
N GLY A 251 -15.49 1.13 10.94
CA GLY A 251 -16.55 0.22 10.48
C GLY A 251 -17.95 0.78 10.67
N SER A 252 -18.17 1.48 11.79
CA SER A 252 -19.43 2.18 12.08
C SER A 252 -19.66 3.33 11.10
N ALA A 253 -18.64 4.15 10.85
CA ALA A 253 -18.71 5.25 9.88
C ALA A 253 -19.02 4.79 8.45
N LEU A 254 -18.64 3.57 8.06
CA LEU A 254 -18.98 2.98 6.75
C LEU A 254 -20.41 2.41 6.68
N SER A 255 -21.02 2.17 7.84
CA SER A 255 -22.40 1.64 7.98
C SER A 255 -23.44 2.77 8.07
N GLU A 256 -22.99 3.99 8.35
CA GLU A 256 -23.83 5.18 8.46
C GLU A 256 -23.95 5.88 7.09
N PRO A 257 -25.16 6.32 6.71
CA PRO A 257 -25.37 7.05 5.46
C PRO A 257 -24.82 8.47 5.58
N HIS A 258 -24.30 9.04 4.50
CA HIS A 258 -23.89 10.44 4.53
C HIS A 258 -25.13 11.35 4.67
N PRO A 259 -25.09 12.41 5.50
CA PRO A 259 -26.26 13.25 5.80
C PRO A 259 -26.99 13.86 4.59
N HIS A 260 -26.28 14.00 3.48
CA HIS A 260 -26.75 14.65 2.25
C HIS A 260 -27.00 13.69 1.08
N TYR A 261 -26.75 12.38 1.23
CA TYR A 261 -27.02 11.40 0.20
C TYR A 261 -28.18 10.50 0.62
N PRO A 262 -29.01 10.03 -0.33
CA PRO A 262 -29.99 9.01 -0.01
C PRO A 262 -29.25 7.73 0.44
N ASP A 263 -29.84 6.97 1.35
CA ASP A 263 -29.29 5.83 2.13
C ASP A 263 -28.55 4.68 1.38
N TRP A 264 -28.21 4.85 0.10
CA TRP A 264 -27.51 3.91 -0.78
C TRP A 264 -25.98 4.00 -0.75
N ASP A 265 -25.41 4.96 -0.03
CA ASP A 265 -23.97 5.26 0.00
C ASP A 265 -23.22 4.62 1.18
N ARG A 266 -23.84 3.61 1.82
CA ARG A 266 -23.33 2.90 2.99
C ARG A 266 -23.36 1.38 2.80
N LEU A 267 -22.46 0.69 3.51
CA LEU A 267 -22.47 -0.77 3.61
C LEU A 267 -23.53 -1.18 4.65
N LYS A 268 -24.77 -1.30 4.19
CA LYS A 268 -25.94 -1.55 5.06
C LYS A 268 -25.97 -2.97 5.62
N ASP A 269 -25.53 -3.95 4.83
CA ASP A 269 -25.54 -5.34 5.22
C ASP A 269 -24.23 -5.65 5.96
N ALA A 270 -24.35 -6.16 7.19
CA ALA A 270 -23.19 -6.62 7.97
C ALA A 270 -22.32 -7.59 7.14
N ASP A 271 -22.95 -8.32 6.21
CA ASP A 271 -22.32 -9.23 5.26
C ASP A 271 -21.30 -8.55 4.33
N ASP A 272 -21.50 -7.29 3.92
CA ASP A 272 -20.54 -6.58 3.05
C ASP A 272 -19.24 -6.24 3.80
N LEU A 273 -19.37 -5.70 5.03
CA LEU A 273 -18.23 -5.44 5.91
C LEU A 273 -17.53 -6.74 6.33
N GLN A 274 -18.30 -7.80 6.58
CA GLN A 274 -17.74 -9.13 6.82
C GLN A 274 -17.01 -9.66 5.58
N THR A 275 -17.47 -9.33 4.37
CA THR A 275 -16.82 -9.76 3.13
C THR A 275 -15.44 -9.12 2.96
N ILE A 276 -15.30 -7.83 3.28
CA ILE A 276 -13.99 -7.15 3.26
C ILE A 276 -13.06 -7.78 4.30
N LYS A 277 -13.56 -8.01 5.53
CA LYS A 277 -12.80 -8.72 6.58
C LYS A 277 -12.42 -10.14 6.14
N TYR A 278 -13.33 -10.84 5.47
CA TYR A 278 -13.11 -12.22 5.01
C TYR A 278 -12.05 -12.29 3.90
N ALA A 279 -12.02 -11.31 3.00
CA ALA A 279 -10.98 -11.18 1.97
C ALA A 279 -9.58 -11.03 2.58
N ARG A 280 -9.45 -10.26 3.67
CA ARG A 280 -8.25 -10.25 4.51
C ARG A 280 -8.03 -11.65 5.11
N GLY A 281 -9.00 -12.15 5.87
CA GLY A 281 -8.95 -13.39 6.64
C GLY A 281 -9.79 -13.28 7.91
N SER A 282 -10.69 -14.24 8.14
CA SER A 282 -11.81 -14.15 9.10
C SER A 282 -11.44 -14.01 10.57
N ALA A 283 -10.18 -14.23 10.94
CA ALA A 283 -9.83 -14.32 12.35
C ALA A 283 -9.27 -13.01 12.93
N THR A 284 -9.49 -12.83 14.24
CA THR A 284 -9.10 -11.61 14.95
C THR A 284 -7.58 -11.51 15.10
N PRO A 285 -7.00 -10.29 15.11
CA PRO A 285 -5.55 -10.10 15.18
C PRO A 285 -4.85 -10.75 16.40
N ASN A 286 -5.60 -11.00 17.48
CA ASN A 286 -5.05 -11.49 18.76
C ASN A 286 -5.26 -12.99 19.02
N SER A 287 -5.87 -13.73 18.11
CA SER A 287 -6.04 -15.17 18.30
C SER A 287 -4.81 -15.96 17.85
N ILE A 288 -4.53 -17.10 18.50
CA ILE A 288 -3.38 -17.96 18.20
C ILE A 288 -3.72 -18.74 16.92
N HIS A 289 -3.28 -18.26 15.76
CA HIS A 289 -3.57 -18.88 14.46
C HIS A 289 -2.44 -19.77 13.95
N ARG A 290 -2.79 -20.69 13.06
CA ARG A 290 -1.91 -21.52 12.25
C ARG A 290 -2.20 -21.29 10.76
N ASP A 291 -1.26 -21.69 9.90
CA ASP A 291 -1.34 -21.57 8.43
C ASP A 291 -2.65 -22.04 7.78
N ASN A 292 -3.33 -23.01 8.37
CA ASN A 292 -4.55 -23.60 7.82
C ASN A 292 -5.83 -22.83 8.21
N ASP A 293 -5.72 -21.81 9.07
CA ASP A 293 -6.89 -21.12 9.61
C ASP A 293 -7.45 -20.06 8.63
N HIS A 294 -6.68 -19.68 7.60
CA HIS A 294 -7.06 -18.70 6.58
C HIS A 294 -6.78 -19.21 5.16
N PRO A 295 -7.50 -20.24 4.67
CA PRO A 295 -7.29 -20.74 3.32
C PRO A 295 -7.77 -19.71 2.28
N ASN A 296 -6.91 -19.42 1.31
CA ASN A 296 -7.23 -18.63 0.11
C ASN A 296 -7.57 -17.15 0.38
N THR A 297 -7.03 -16.56 1.45
CA THR A 297 -7.23 -15.14 1.80
C THR A 297 -5.94 -14.33 1.59
N LEU A 298 -5.99 -13.00 1.73
CA LEU A 298 -4.78 -12.18 1.68
C LEU A 298 -3.80 -12.52 2.82
N SER A 299 -4.29 -12.93 3.98
CA SER A 299 -3.43 -13.44 5.07
C SER A 299 -2.73 -14.76 4.72
N THR A 300 -3.20 -15.53 3.72
CA THR A 300 -2.39 -16.64 3.17
C THR A 300 -1.09 -16.15 2.54
N LEU A 301 -1.08 -14.94 1.97
CA LEU A 301 0.09 -14.33 1.34
C LEU A 301 0.96 -13.59 2.37
N LEU A 302 0.32 -12.84 3.26
CA LEU A 302 0.96 -11.84 4.14
C LEU A 302 1.17 -12.30 5.59
N GLY A 303 0.52 -13.38 6.01
CA GLY A 303 0.29 -13.70 7.42
C GLY A 303 -0.82 -12.85 8.05
N CYS A 304 -1.15 -13.14 9.31
CA CYS A 304 -2.13 -12.37 10.10
C CYS A 304 -1.61 -10.99 10.52
N GLY A 305 -0.29 -10.82 10.53
CA GLY A 305 0.41 -9.58 10.80
C GLY A 305 1.89 -9.74 10.41
N ILE A 306 2.58 -8.62 10.21
CA ILE A 306 3.99 -8.62 9.76
C ILE A 306 4.92 -9.32 10.77
N ASP A 307 4.58 -9.31 12.05
CA ASP A 307 5.42 -9.89 13.12
C ASP A 307 4.84 -11.21 13.67
N ASP A 308 3.75 -11.73 13.09
CA ASP A 308 3.10 -12.96 13.56
C ASP A 308 3.85 -14.20 13.06
N SER A 309 4.81 -14.65 13.87
CA SER A 309 5.59 -15.88 13.65
C SER A 309 4.76 -17.18 13.58
N LYS A 310 3.46 -17.17 13.90
CA LYS A 310 2.60 -18.35 13.88
C LYS A 310 1.82 -18.52 12.58
N CYS A 311 1.79 -17.47 11.75
CA CYS A 311 1.17 -17.47 10.43
C CYS A 311 2.25 -17.24 9.36
N SER A 312 2.53 -18.26 8.55
CA SER A 312 3.55 -18.21 7.51
C SER A 312 3.27 -17.11 6.49
N GLN A 313 4.29 -16.30 6.25
CA GLN A 313 4.24 -15.23 5.25
C GLN A 313 4.90 -15.74 3.98
N LEU A 314 4.20 -15.65 2.86
CA LEU A 314 4.77 -16.00 1.54
C LEU A 314 5.51 -14.82 0.92
N MET A 315 5.03 -13.61 1.20
CA MET A 315 5.55 -12.38 0.64
C MET A 315 5.15 -11.18 1.50
N LYS A 316 5.92 -10.09 1.42
CA LYS A 316 5.70 -8.87 2.19
C LYS A 316 5.68 -7.65 1.27
N PRO A 317 4.62 -6.82 1.27
CA PRO A 317 4.61 -5.57 0.54
C PRO A 317 5.64 -4.61 1.10
N ILE A 318 6.41 -3.99 0.22
CA ILE A 318 7.53 -3.11 0.60
C ILE A 318 7.03 -1.93 1.44
N THR A 319 5.88 -1.35 1.08
CA THR A 319 5.31 -0.17 1.72
C THR A 319 4.04 -0.49 2.52
N TYR A 320 3.96 -1.70 3.10
CA TYR A 320 2.77 -2.16 3.82
C TYR A 320 2.28 -1.17 4.87
N ARG A 321 3.18 -0.66 5.71
CA ARG A 321 2.84 0.26 6.81
C ARG A 321 2.38 1.64 6.33
N ALA A 322 2.67 2.03 5.08
CA ALA A 322 2.17 3.29 4.53
C ALA A 322 0.63 3.31 4.41
N TYR A 323 -0.02 2.13 4.37
CA TYR A 323 -1.47 1.98 4.30
C TYR A 323 -2.08 1.44 5.61
N ALA A 324 -1.45 1.72 6.76
CA ALA A 324 -1.89 1.21 8.07
C ALA A 324 -2.70 2.21 8.91
N VAL A 325 -2.82 3.47 8.49
CA VAL A 325 -3.51 4.52 9.26
C VAL A 325 -4.75 4.99 8.49
N TYR A 326 -5.90 5.01 9.16
CA TYR A 326 -7.19 5.39 8.59
C TYR A 326 -7.89 6.42 9.47
N SER A 327 -8.70 7.29 8.88
CA SER A 327 -9.56 8.20 9.63
C SER A 327 -11.03 7.92 9.34
N PRO A 328 -11.90 7.79 10.37
CA PRO A 328 -13.35 7.68 10.16
C PRO A 328 -13.92 8.82 9.31
N SER A 329 -13.36 10.03 9.38
CA SER A 329 -13.74 11.19 8.56
C SER A 329 -13.56 10.98 7.05
N PHE A 330 -12.78 9.97 6.65
CA PHE A 330 -12.55 9.61 5.26
C PHE A 330 -13.23 8.30 4.84
N ALA A 331 -14.16 7.75 5.65
CA ALA A 331 -14.85 6.49 5.40
C ALA A 331 -15.34 6.34 3.95
N HIS A 332 -16.06 7.32 3.39
CA HIS A 332 -16.58 7.24 2.03
C HIS A 332 -15.47 7.24 0.93
N HIS A 333 -14.29 7.80 1.21
CA HIS A 333 -13.16 7.69 0.29
C HIS A 333 -12.62 6.27 0.26
N TYR A 334 -12.50 5.63 1.44
CA TYR A 334 -12.08 4.23 1.52
C TYR A 334 -13.13 3.27 0.98
N LEU A 335 -14.41 3.58 1.13
CA LEU A 335 -15.50 2.84 0.48
C LEU A 335 -15.37 2.90 -1.03
N SER A 336 -15.15 4.11 -1.59
CA SER A 336 -14.89 4.28 -3.03
C SER A 336 -13.68 3.44 -3.46
N TRP A 337 -12.60 3.42 -2.67
CA TRP A 337 -11.45 2.56 -2.97
C TRP A 337 -11.79 1.07 -2.91
N ALA A 338 -12.48 0.60 -1.88
CA ALA A 338 -12.88 -0.81 -1.77
C ALA A 338 -13.70 -1.23 -2.99
N VAL A 339 -14.64 -0.38 -3.40
CA VAL A 339 -15.52 -0.62 -4.54
C VAL A 339 -14.75 -0.67 -5.86
N TYR A 340 -13.94 0.34 -6.16
CA TYR A 340 -13.28 0.45 -7.47
C TYR A 340 -11.98 -0.34 -7.57
N LEU A 341 -11.32 -0.66 -6.46
CA LEU A 341 -10.04 -1.35 -6.43
C LEU A 341 -10.17 -2.86 -6.19
N ALA A 342 -11.37 -3.40 -5.91
CA ALA A 342 -11.56 -4.85 -5.72
C ALA A 342 -11.21 -5.66 -6.98
N ASP A 343 -11.74 -5.29 -8.15
CA ASP A 343 -11.33 -5.90 -9.42
C ASP A 343 -9.84 -5.69 -9.69
N ARG A 344 -9.32 -4.50 -9.37
CA ARG A 344 -7.91 -4.16 -9.61
C ARG A 344 -6.96 -4.97 -8.73
N LEU A 345 -7.35 -5.29 -7.50
CA LEU A 345 -6.64 -6.21 -6.63
C LEU A 345 -6.55 -7.59 -7.30
N TRP A 346 -7.67 -8.12 -7.79
CA TRP A 346 -7.71 -9.41 -8.45
C TRP A 346 -6.88 -9.45 -9.73
N ASP A 347 -7.04 -8.47 -10.62
CA ASP A 347 -6.24 -8.33 -11.85
C ASP A 347 -4.74 -8.29 -11.53
N SER A 348 -4.36 -7.53 -10.49
CA SER A 348 -2.95 -7.36 -10.09
C SER A 348 -2.35 -8.62 -9.48
N LEU A 349 -3.13 -9.40 -8.73
CA LEU A 349 -2.70 -10.69 -8.18
C LEU A 349 -2.62 -11.76 -9.28
N LEU A 350 -3.57 -11.76 -10.22
CA LEU A 350 -3.56 -12.65 -11.38
C LEU A 350 -2.36 -12.36 -12.29
N LYS A 351 -2.03 -11.08 -12.52
CA LYS A 351 -0.83 -10.67 -13.25
C LYS A 351 0.44 -11.17 -12.55
N LEU A 352 0.56 -10.97 -11.24
CA LEU A 352 1.69 -11.48 -10.46
C LEU A 352 1.81 -13.02 -10.58
N HIS A 353 0.68 -13.74 -10.55
CA HIS A 353 0.66 -15.19 -10.76
C HIS A 353 1.23 -15.58 -12.13
N TYR A 354 0.71 -14.99 -13.20
CA TYR A 354 1.18 -15.31 -14.55
C TYR A 354 2.64 -14.92 -14.76
N ASP A 355 3.06 -13.77 -14.25
CA ASP A 355 4.44 -13.32 -14.36
C ASP A 355 5.40 -14.29 -13.62
N LEU A 356 5.01 -14.81 -12.46
CA LEU A 356 5.78 -15.83 -11.74
C LEU A 356 5.77 -17.21 -12.43
N GLU A 357 4.65 -17.62 -13.02
CA GLU A 357 4.52 -18.87 -13.80
C GLU A 357 5.39 -18.83 -15.07
N ASN A 358 5.36 -17.72 -15.79
CA ASN A 358 6.12 -17.49 -17.02
C ASN A 358 7.64 -17.41 -16.80
N LEU A 359 8.11 -17.17 -15.57
CA LEU A 359 9.53 -17.21 -15.25
C LEU A 359 10.15 -18.61 -15.41
N GLN A 360 9.32 -19.65 -15.64
CA GLN A 360 9.75 -21.04 -15.84
C GLN A 360 10.75 -21.50 -14.77
N CYS A 361 10.48 -21.15 -13.51
CA CYS A 361 11.25 -21.60 -12.35
C CYS A 361 11.15 -23.14 -12.11
N HIS A 362 10.61 -23.89 -13.07
CA HIS A 362 10.34 -25.32 -13.04
C HIS A 362 11.58 -26.18 -13.32
N ASP A 363 12.58 -25.64 -14.02
CA ASP A 363 13.74 -26.45 -14.43
C ASP A 363 14.90 -26.42 -13.43
N SER A 364 15.14 -27.61 -12.87
CA SER A 364 16.30 -28.07 -12.07
C SER A 364 16.40 -27.55 -10.62
N LYS A 365 15.95 -28.39 -9.68
CA LYS A 365 16.04 -28.21 -8.22
C LYS A 365 15.38 -26.91 -7.73
N SER A 366 14.05 -26.89 -7.82
CA SER A 366 13.13 -25.89 -7.28
C SER A 366 13.72 -25.10 -6.09
N LYS A 367 14.36 -23.96 -6.40
CA LYS A 367 14.95 -23.09 -5.39
C LYS A 367 13.81 -22.39 -4.63
N PRO A 368 14.00 -22.09 -3.34
CA PRO A 368 13.11 -21.21 -2.60
C PRO A 368 12.89 -19.89 -3.34
N LEU A 369 11.69 -19.31 -3.23
CA LEU A 369 11.32 -18.06 -3.91
C LEU A 369 12.35 -16.95 -3.67
N HIS A 370 12.85 -16.84 -2.44
CA HIS A 370 13.84 -15.85 -2.05
C HIS A 370 15.22 -16.07 -2.72
N GLN A 371 15.60 -17.31 -3.06
CA GLN A 371 16.86 -17.61 -3.77
C GLN A 371 16.75 -17.52 -5.30
N CYS A 372 15.54 -17.31 -5.82
CA CYS A 372 15.33 -17.21 -7.26
C CYS A 372 15.72 -15.81 -7.77
N THR A 373 16.89 -15.73 -8.41
CA THR A 373 17.47 -14.46 -8.90
C THR A 373 16.63 -13.76 -9.96
N LYS A 374 15.73 -14.48 -10.64
CA LYS A 374 14.76 -13.90 -11.59
C LYS A 374 13.46 -13.46 -10.92
N ALA A 375 13.05 -14.12 -9.84
CA ALA A 375 11.81 -13.78 -9.13
C ALA A 375 11.93 -12.47 -8.34
N LEU A 376 13.10 -12.20 -7.75
CA LEU A 376 13.26 -11.02 -6.90
C LEU A 376 13.01 -9.68 -7.64
N PRO A 377 13.58 -9.42 -8.84
CA PRO A 377 13.25 -8.22 -9.60
C PRO A 377 11.78 -8.13 -10.01
N LEU A 378 11.14 -9.27 -10.29
CA LEU A 378 9.72 -9.34 -10.59
C LEU A 378 8.88 -8.92 -9.38
N LEU A 379 9.12 -9.53 -8.21
CA LEU A 379 8.43 -9.18 -6.96
C LEU A 379 8.60 -7.69 -6.64
N TYR A 380 9.82 -7.16 -6.79
CA TYR A 380 10.09 -5.74 -6.61
C TYR A 380 9.24 -4.87 -7.56
N SER A 381 9.10 -5.27 -8.83
CA SER A 381 8.24 -4.54 -9.77
C SER A 381 6.77 -4.51 -9.33
N HIS A 382 6.30 -5.53 -8.61
CA HIS A 382 4.97 -5.57 -8.01
C HIS A 382 4.89 -4.88 -6.64
N GLY A 383 5.97 -4.30 -6.13
CA GLY A 383 6.02 -3.65 -4.81
C GLY A 383 6.10 -4.65 -3.65
N ILE A 384 6.67 -5.83 -3.89
CA ILE A 384 6.71 -6.95 -2.96
C ILE A 384 8.16 -7.41 -2.75
N THR A 385 8.48 -7.83 -1.53
CA THR A 385 9.73 -8.49 -1.16
C THR A 385 9.40 -9.89 -0.61
N PRO A 386 10.32 -10.87 -0.64
CA PRO A 386 10.12 -12.13 0.07
C PRO A 386 9.94 -11.88 1.59
N PRO A 387 9.49 -12.84 2.40
CA PRO A 387 9.25 -12.65 3.85
C PRO A 387 10.57 -12.47 4.63
N ASP A 388 10.52 -11.82 5.80
CA ASP A 388 11.70 -11.61 6.67
C ASP A 388 12.14 -12.92 7.36
N GLY A 389 13.46 -13.13 7.54
CA GLY A 389 14.05 -14.36 8.11
C GLY A 389 13.48 -14.69 9.50
N THR A 390 13.19 -15.93 9.88
CA THR A 390 14.23 -16.93 10.19
C THR A 390 13.74 -18.38 10.24
N VAL A 391 12.45 -18.70 10.04
CA VAL A 391 11.98 -20.09 10.31
C VAL A 391 10.99 -20.69 9.30
N GLN A 392 10.19 -19.94 8.55
CA GLN A 392 9.02 -20.57 7.90
C GLN A 392 8.79 -20.10 6.47
N SER A 393 9.63 -20.59 5.56
CA SER A 393 9.20 -21.59 4.59
C SER A 393 10.24 -21.68 3.48
N SER A 394 10.77 -22.87 3.25
CA SER A 394 11.47 -23.28 2.04
C SER A 394 10.51 -23.29 0.84
N LEU A 395 9.61 -22.30 0.76
CA LEU A 395 8.53 -22.30 -0.21
C LEU A 395 9.14 -22.05 -1.58
N THR A 396 8.94 -23.04 -2.42
CA THR A 396 9.48 -23.08 -3.75
C THR A 396 8.72 -22.10 -4.63
N CYS A 397 9.32 -21.65 -5.73
CA CYS A 397 8.60 -20.79 -6.68
C CYS A 397 7.29 -21.43 -7.14
N SER A 398 7.28 -22.75 -7.38
CA SER A 398 6.08 -23.48 -7.77
C SER A 398 5.00 -23.48 -6.69
N ALA A 399 5.38 -23.67 -5.42
CA ALA A 399 4.43 -23.61 -4.31
C ALA A 399 3.88 -22.19 -4.10
N ALA A 400 4.68 -21.15 -4.35
CA ALA A 400 4.22 -19.76 -4.29
C ALA A 400 3.19 -19.47 -5.39
N VAL A 401 3.45 -19.94 -6.61
CA VAL A 401 2.52 -19.85 -7.74
C VAL A 401 1.21 -20.58 -7.44
N THR A 402 1.27 -21.81 -6.93
CA THR A 402 0.05 -22.57 -6.54
C THR A 402 -0.75 -21.82 -5.47
N LYS A 403 -0.13 -21.38 -4.38
CA LYS A 403 -0.84 -20.65 -3.32
C LYS A 403 -1.44 -19.34 -3.83
N LEU A 404 -0.73 -18.61 -4.69
CA LEU A 404 -1.24 -17.38 -5.27
C LEU A 404 -2.44 -17.66 -6.20
N LYS A 405 -2.38 -18.73 -6.99
CA LYS A 405 -3.51 -19.21 -7.80
C LYS A 405 -4.73 -19.52 -6.94
N ASP A 406 -4.52 -20.21 -5.81
CA ASP A 406 -5.60 -20.58 -4.90
C ASP A 406 -6.25 -19.35 -4.23
N VAL A 407 -5.46 -18.32 -3.88
CA VAL A 407 -5.98 -17.04 -3.39
C VAL A 407 -6.77 -16.30 -4.47
N VAL A 408 -6.25 -16.24 -5.70
CA VAL A 408 -6.90 -15.55 -6.84
C VAL A 408 -8.20 -16.24 -7.25
N ALA A 409 -8.24 -17.58 -7.23
CA ALA A 409 -9.44 -18.39 -7.48
C ALA A 409 -10.32 -18.55 -6.22
N GLY A 410 -9.87 -18.00 -5.09
CA GLY A 410 -10.48 -18.19 -3.79
C GLY A 410 -11.83 -17.49 -3.66
N LYS A 411 -12.74 -18.14 -2.90
CA LYS A 411 -14.01 -17.54 -2.50
C LYS A 411 -13.86 -16.15 -1.86
N PRO A 412 -12.86 -15.86 -1.00
CA PRO A 412 -12.77 -14.55 -0.35
C PRO A 412 -12.65 -13.37 -1.32
N ILE A 413 -11.76 -13.46 -2.31
CA ILE A 413 -11.59 -12.40 -3.33
C ILE A 413 -12.80 -12.33 -4.26
N ALA A 414 -13.35 -13.47 -4.68
CA ALA A 414 -14.54 -13.50 -5.52
C ALA A 414 -15.78 -12.90 -4.83
N SER A 415 -15.95 -13.18 -3.52
CA SER A 415 -17.01 -12.60 -2.71
C SER A 415 -16.83 -11.09 -2.56
N LEU A 416 -15.60 -10.61 -2.35
CA LEU A 416 -15.29 -9.17 -2.31
C LEU A 416 -15.72 -8.46 -3.60
N ILE A 417 -15.30 -8.97 -4.76
CA ILE A 417 -15.69 -8.39 -6.06
C ILE A 417 -17.22 -8.41 -6.22
N THR A 418 -17.85 -9.54 -5.93
CA THR A 418 -19.31 -9.68 -6.05
C THR A 418 -20.07 -8.69 -5.15
N ALA A 419 -19.60 -8.50 -3.92
CA ALA A 419 -20.20 -7.53 -2.99
C ALA A 419 -20.05 -6.10 -3.52
N MET A 420 -18.87 -5.73 -4.01
CA MET A 420 -18.63 -4.39 -4.56
C MET A 420 -19.38 -4.14 -5.88
N ASP A 421 -19.53 -5.15 -6.74
CA ASP A 421 -20.35 -5.10 -7.95
C ASP A 421 -21.83 -4.96 -7.62
N THR A 422 -22.31 -5.71 -6.62
CA THR A 422 -23.69 -5.61 -6.13
C THR A 422 -23.95 -4.21 -5.56
N PHE A 423 -23.00 -3.66 -4.81
CA PHE A 423 -23.06 -2.29 -4.32
C PHE A 423 -23.17 -1.29 -5.49
N LEU A 424 -22.30 -1.36 -6.51
CA LEU A 424 -22.38 -0.49 -7.69
C LEU A 424 -23.69 -0.67 -8.48
N TYR A 425 -24.18 -1.89 -8.59
CA TYR A 425 -25.45 -2.19 -9.25
C TYR A 425 -26.62 -1.53 -8.49
N CYS A 426 -26.68 -1.69 -7.18
CA CYS A 426 -27.71 -1.08 -6.33
C CYS A 426 -27.74 0.45 -6.44
N ILE A 427 -26.56 1.07 -6.54
CA ILE A 427 -26.43 2.53 -6.72
C ILE A 427 -26.92 2.98 -8.11
N ARG A 428 -26.60 2.21 -9.15
CA ARG A 428 -26.90 2.56 -10.54
C ARG A 428 -28.26 2.09 -11.01
N ALA A 429 -28.94 1.23 -10.25
CA ALA A 429 -30.28 0.78 -10.55
C ALA A 429 -31.18 2.03 -10.63
N PRO A 430 -31.79 2.32 -11.80
CA PRO A 430 -32.69 3.45 -11.90
C PRO A 430 -33.78 3.23 -10.87
N SER A 431 -34.05 4.25 -10.06
CA SER A 431 -35.23 4.29 -9.20
C SER A 431 -36.47 4.16 -10.09
N SER A 432 -36.89 2.93 -10.36
CA SER A 432 -38.12 2.62 -11.07
C SER A 432 -39.30 2.87 -10.13
N THR A 433 -39.47 4.13 -9.77
CA THR A 433 -40.68 4.73 -9.19
C THR A 433 -40.64 6.24 -9.43
N LEU A 434 -40.40 6.66 -10.68
CA LEU A 434 -40.77 8.00 -11.14
C LEU A 434 -42.12 7.94 -11.87
N HIS A 435 -43.13 8.46 -11.18
CA HIS A 435 -44.39 9.03 -11.70
C HIS A 435 -45.33 8.16 -12.55
N SER A 436 -46.35 7.59 -11.90
CA SER A 436 -47.70 7.56 -12.46
C SER A 436 -48.61 8.48 -11.63
N HIS A 437 -48.82 9.69 -12.11
CA HIS A 437 -49.89 10.59 -11.65
C HIS A 437 -51.25 9.92 -11.90
N SER A 438 -51.93 9.48 -10.85
CA SER A 438 -53.39 9.59 -10.76
C SER A 438 -53.80 9.54 -9.28
N GLY A 439 -54.63 10.51 -8.88
CA GLY A 439 -54.79 10.93 -7.48
C GLY A 439 -55.46 9.91 -6.57
N SER A 440 -54.97 9.85 -5.32
CA SER A 440 -55.69 9.44 -4.11
C SER A 440 -54.87 9.88 -2.87
N PRO A 441 -55.49 10.21 -1.72
CA PRO A 441 -54.82 10.87 -0.58
C PRO A 441 -53.92 9.91 0.20
N PRO A 442 -52.99 10.42 1.05
CA PRO A 442 -51.85 9.65 1.51
C PRO A 442 -52.28 8.65 2.58
N ARG A 443 -52.13 7.37 2.27
CA ARG A 443 -52.07 6.32 3.29
C ARG A 443 -50.60 6.11 3.59
N SER A 444 -50.22 6.39 4.82
CA SER A 444 -48.92 6.11 5.40
C SER A 444 -48.63 4.61 5.29
N THR A 445 -47.93 4.20 4.24
CA THR A 445 -47.33 2.88 4.14
C THR A 445 -45.88 3.05 3.76
N SER A 446 -45.03 2.81 4.74
CA SER A 446 -43.63 2.41 4.61
C SER A 446 -43.42 1.51 3.39
N SER A 447 -42.85 2.07 2.33
CA SER A 447 -42.36 1.31 1.17
C SER A 447 -40.86 1.59 1.01
N THR A 448 -40.09 1.00 1.91
CA THR A 448 -38.64 0.76 1.80
C THR A 448 -38.40 -0.73 2.03
N HIS A 449 -38.97 -1.52 1.13
CA HIS A 449 -38.65 -2.92 0.87
C HIS A 449 -38.20 -2.96 -0.60
N SER A 450 -37.18 -3.65 -1.09
CA SER A 450 -36.10 -4.47 -0.54
C SER A 450 -35.26 -4.83 -1.79
N CYS A 451 -33.97 -4.49 -1.87
CA CYS A 451 -33.07 -5.27 -2.76
C CYS A 451 -32.61 -6.57 -2.07
N THR A 452 -32.90 -6.73 -0.79
CA THR A 452 -32.67 -7.94 0.01
C THR A 452 -33.91 -8.81 0.07
N GLY A 453 -34.26 -9.35 -1.09
CA GLY A 453 -35.27 -10.39 -1.19
C GLY A 453 -35.12 -11.04 -2.54
N TRP A 454 -34.07 -11.84 -2.71
CA TRP A 454 -33.97 -13.00 -3.60
C TRP A 454 -32.76 -13.84 -3.17
N THR A 455 -32.83 -14.35 -1.94
CA THR A 455 -32.06 -15.51 -1.51
C THR A 455 -33.05 -16.57 -1.06
N SER A 456 -33.52 -17.36 -2.03
CA SER A 456 -34.10 -18.67 -1.75
C SER A 456 -33.84 -19.59 -2.94
N SER A 457 -33.03 -20.61 -2.70
CA SER A 457 -33.11 -21.91 -3.37
C SER A 457 -32.59 -22.00 -4.81
N ALA A 458 -31.29 -22.28 -4.93
CA ALA A 458 -30.78 -23.09 -6.04
C ALA A 458 -29.78 -24.12 -5.51
N SER A 459 -30.28 -25.03 -4.67
CA SER A 459 -29.72 -26.38 -4.64
C SER A 459 -30.27 -27.08 -5.88
N ALA A 460 -29.44 -27.21 -6.92
CA ALA A 460 -29.73 -28.04 -8.08
C ALA A 460 -28.46 -28.78 -8.50
N HIS A 461 -27.94 -29.62 -7.59
CA HIS A 461 -27.27 -30.82 -8.04
C HIS A 461 -28.33 -31.73 -8.67
N THR A 462 -28.49 -31.64 -9.99
CA THR A 462 -28.78 -32.73 -10.95
C THR A 462 -29.35 -32.13 -12.24
N SER A 463 -28.48 -31.83 -13.19
CA SER A 463 -28.60 -32.24 -14.60
C SER A 463 -27.55 -31.51 -15.43
N SER A 464 -26.71 -32.32 -16.06
CA SER A 464 -25.75 -31.91 -17.06
C SER A 464 -26.42 -31.16 -18.21
N ARG A 465 -26.05 -29.90 -18.42
CA ARG A 465 -25.96 -29.32 -19.77
C ARG A 465 -25.09 -28.07 -19.73
N SER A 466 -23.93 -28.18 -20.38
CA SER A 466 -23.00 -27.10 -20.68
C SER A 466 -23.74 -25.92 -21.30
N GLY A 467 -23.68 -24.74 -20.67
CA GLY A 467 -24.25 -23.53 -21.27
C GLY A 467 -24.55 -22.31 -20.38
N SER A 468 -24.06 -22.19 -19.14
CA SER A 468 -24.41 -21.06 -18.25
C SER A 468 -23.26 -20.14 -17.83
N HIS A 469 -22.14 -20.11 -18.56
CA HIS A 469 -21.02 -19.19 -18.29
C HIS A 469 -21.06 -17.89 -19.12
N LEU A 470 -22.25 -17.39 -19.47
CA LEU A 470 -22.38 -16.20 -20.32
C LEU A 470 -23.50 -15.26 -19.86
N ILE A 471 -23.51 -14.91 -18.57
CA ILE A 471 -23.97 -13.56 -18.20
C ILE A 471 -22.73 -12.81 -17.77
N ASP A 472 -22.04 -12.28 -18.78
CA ASP A 472 -20.97 -11.34 -18.57
C ASP A 472 -21.60 -10.00 -18.17
N VAL A 473 -21.74 -9.79 -16.86
CA VAL A 473 -22.20 -8.50 -16.30
C VAL A 473 -21.25 -7.38 -16.74
N LYS A 474 -19.98 -7.67 -17.07
CA LYS A 474 -19.08 -6.68 -17.69
C LYS A 474 -19.56 -6.28 -19.07
N ALA A 475 -20.17 -7.16 -19.87
CA ALA A 475 -20.72 -6.79 -21.19
C ALA A 475 -21.96 -5.88 -21.10
N LEU A 476 -22.75 -6.01 -20.03
CA LEU A 476 -23.89 -5.10 -19.76
C LEU A 476 -23.45 -3.75 -19.16
N LEU A 477 -22.26 -3.69 -18.55
CA LEU A 477 -21.68 -2.48 -17.94
C LEU A 477 -20.58 -1.82 -18.80
N ALA A 478 -20.09 -2.49 -19.85
CA ALA A 478 -18.96 -2.07 -20.69
C ALA A 478 -19.25 -0.87 -21.61
N GLY A 479 -20.51 -0.42 -21.70
CA GLY A 479 -20.87 0.74 -22.52
C GLY A 479 -20.20 2.04 -22.06
N SER A 480 -19.75 2.13 -20.80
CA SER A 480 -19.00 3.30 -20.35
C SER A 480 -18.13 3.00 -19.13
N ARG A 481 -16.82 3.17 -19.33
CA ARG A 481 -15.77 3.38 -18.32
C ARG A 481 -15.18 2.11 -17.67
N LYS A 482 -14.08 1.63 -18.26
CA LYS A 482 -12.86 1.43 -17.46
C LYS A 482 -12.68 2.68 -16.59
N MET A 483 -12.41 2.53 -15.30
CA MET A 483 -12.10 3.66 -14.43
C MET A 483 -10.95 4.45 -15.06
N LEU A 484 -11.27 5.57 -15.71
CA LEU A 484 -10.30 6.60 -16.05
C LEU A 484 -9.67 7.03 -14.72
N SER A 485 -8.35 7.17 -14.66
CA SER A 485 -7.70 7.60 -13.42
C SER A 485 -8.35 8.90 -12.89
N LEU A 486 -8.16 9.22 -11.60
CA LEU A 486 -8.65 10.49 -11.05
C LEU A 486 -7.98 11.70 -11.73
N TYR A 487 -6.99 11.47 -12.60
CA TYR A 487 -6.44 12.43 -13.55
C TYR A 487 -6.94 12.12 -14.96
N LYS A 488 -7.42 13.14 -15.66
CA LYS A 488 -7.86 12.99 -17.06
C LYS A 488 -6.72 12.41 -17.90
N ASP A 489 -7.00 11.36 -18.67
CA ASP A 489 -6.09 10.72 -19.64
C ASP A 489 -4.87 9.96 -19.07
N VAL A 490 -4.94 9.48 -17.82
CA VAL A 490 -3.90 8.61 -17.23
C VAL A 490 -4.52 7.24 -16.87
N ASP A 491 -3.81 6.13 -17.08
CA ASP A 491 -4.14 4.82 -16.50
C ASP A 491 -3.09 4.53 -15.41
N TYR A 492 -3.52 4.32 -14.16
CA TYR A 492 -2.64 4.35 -12.97
C TYR A 492 -1.59 3.22 -12.92
N PHE A 493 -1.68 2.25 -13.82
CA PHE A 493 -0.92 0.99 -13.77
C PHE A 493 -0.26 0.61 -15.10
N ASP A 494 -0.38 1.47 -16.11
CA ASP A 494 0.56 1.50 -17.22
C ASP A 494 1.69 2.44 -16.78
N ASP A 495 2.70 1.90 -16.09
CA ASP A 495 4.01 2.55 -16.12
C ASP A 495 4.44 2.52 -17.60
N ASP A 496 4.15 3.62 -18.30
CA ASP A 496 4.10 3.75 -19.76
C ASP A 496 5.07 2.85 -20.53
N PHE A 497 4.53 2.16 -21.53
CA PHE A 497 5.19 1.36 -22.56
C PHE A 497 6.03 2.19 -23.55
N HIS A 498 6.59 3.32 -23.13
CA HIS A 498 7.43 4.15 -23.98
C HIS A 498 8.84 4.21 -23.43
N SER A 499 9.67 3.39 -24.06
CA SER A 499 11.13 3.48 -24.10
C SER A 499 11.60 4.83 -24.59
#